data_AF-A0A2W6BE43-F1
#
_entry.id   AF-A0A2W6BE43-F1
#
_cell.length_a   1.000
_cell.length_b   1.000
_cell.length_c   1.000
_cell.angle_alpha   90.00
_cell.angle_beta   90.00
_cell.angle_gamma   90.00
#
_symmetry.space_group_name_H-M   'P 1'
#
loop_
_entity.id
_entity.type
_entity.pdbx_description
1 polymer ?
#
loop_
_entity_poly.entity_id
_entity_poly.type
_entity_poly.pdbx_seq_one_letter_code
_entity_poly.pdbx_strand_id
1 'polypeptide(L)'
;MGLVVSIEDYRRQKLLDGKTALERLNPLLAEPAMIAIHPRLVTGRLDALDFQTRTLRLYLPNGRLVSATYDEDFEPILLENPRELIQVRGEVVLNEDGSLKQINNVREIIEVDASPLTVESFIVDNAKRVAAKPFDFQVTFEPDEGHYMAEGQFNMLVSGETREELADALSDTLRLLWTEYVASDASDFTEDAKSLRQELLETFPEIADAA
;
A
#
# COMPACT_ATOMS: atom_id res chain seq x y z
N MET A 1 -6.85 55.62 25.95
CA MET A 1 -5.43 55.68 26.32
C MET A 1 -4.96 54.25 26.54
N GLY A 2 -4.17 53.67 25.62
CA GLY A 2 -3.71 52.29 25.71
C GLY A 2 -2.36 52.21 26.44
N LEU A 3 -2.20 51.19 27.28
CA LEU A 3 -0.97 50.91 28.01
C LEU A 3 0.14 50.50 27.01
N VAL A 4 1.25 51.24 26.95
CA VAL A 4 2.41 50.87 26.14
C VAL A 4 3.38 50.12 27.03
N VAL A 5 3.45 48.79 26.88
CA VAL A 5 4.42 47.93 27.57
C VAL A 5 5.70 47.90 26.76
N SER A 6 6.81 48.30 27.37
CA SER A 6 8.17 48.23 26.81
C SER A 6 9.06 47.54 27.83
N ILE A 7 9.70 46.46 27.41
CA ILE A 7 10.64 45.70 28.25
C ILE A 7 12.04 46.01 27.76
N GLU A 8 12.89 46.49 28.66
CA GLU A 8 14.29 46.83 28.39
C GLU A 8 15.20 45.94 29.23
N ASP A 9 16.38 45.61 28.70
CA ASP A 9 17.41 44.90 29.46
C ASP A 9 18.08 45.83 30.51
N TYR A 10 18.91 45.30 31.41
CA TYR A 10 19.67 46.07 32.40
C TYR A 10 20.63 47.10 31.78
N ARG A 11 20.94 46.96 30.47
CA ARG A 11 21.69 47.93 29.66
C ARG A 11 20.81 48.97 28.95
N ARG A 12 19.52 49.04 29.28
CA ARG A 12 18.50 49.89 28.62
C ARG A 12 18.38 49.67 27.11
N GLN A 13 18.69 48.46 26.64
CA GLN A 13 18.37 48.08 25.26
C GLN A 13 16.93 47.56 25.22
N LYS A 14 16.16 48.11 24.28
CA LYS A 14 14.75 47.76 24.09
C LYS A 14 14.66 46.33 23.55
N LEU A 15 14.19 45.40 24.39
CA LEU A 15 14.12 43.97 24.05
C LEU A 15 12.85 43.65 23.26
N LEU A 16 11.73 44.24 23.66
CA LEU A 16 10.40 44.01 23.11
C LEU A 16 9.57 45.29 23.22
N ASP A 17 8.89 45.67 22.14
CA ASP A 17 7.85 46.69 22.16
C ASP A 17 6.56 46.19 21.49
N GLY A 18 5.44 46.89 21.71
CA GLY A 18 4.13 46.45 21.21
C GLY A 18 4.01 46.30 19.69
N LYS A 19 4.95 46.84 18.89
CA LYS A 19 4.98 46.66 17.43
C LYS A 19 5.85 45.46 17.03
N THR A 20 7.00 45.29 17.66
CA THR A 20 7.95 44.19 17.37
C THR A 20 7.62 42.89 18.10
N ALA A 21 6.79 42.95 19.15
CA ALA A 21 6.36 41.76 19.89
C ALA A 21 5.60 40.78 19.00
N LEU A 22 4.68 41.26 18.16
CA LEU A 22 3.92 40.41 17.24
C LEU A 22 4.83 39.79 16.17
N GLU A 23 5.78 40.54 15.62
CA GLU A 23 6.74 40.03 14.62
C GLU A 23 7.67 38.95 15.18
N ARG A 24 8.10 39.10 16.44
CA ARG A 24 8.97 38.12 17.11
C ARG A 24 8.22 36.93 17.71
N LEU A 25 6.94 37.10 18.05
CA LEU A 25 6.08 36.01 18.50
C LEU A 25 5.59 35.16 17.34
N ASN A 26 5.41 35.72 16.14
CA ASN A 26 4.91 35.00 14.97
C ASN A 26 5.65 33.67 14.66
N PRO A 27 7.00 33.63 14.61
CA PRO A 27 7.72 32.36 14.38
C PRO A 27 7.70 31.40 15.57
N LEU A 28 7.35 31.86 16.79
CA LEU A 28 7.24 31.03 17.99
C LEU A 28 5.80 30.51 18.22
N LEU A 29 4.82 31.20 17.63
CA LEU A 29 3.39 30.84 17.61
C LEU A 29 3.01 30.05 16.36
N ALA A 30 3.85 30.05 15.33
CA ALA A 30 3.75 29.09 14.25
C ALA A 30 3.90 27.70 14.88
N GLU A 31 2.80 26.94 14.90
CA GLU A 31 2.86 25.52 15.21
C GLU A 31 3.97 24.93 14.33
N PRO A 32 4.95 24.18 14.89
CA PRO A 32 5.90 23.49 14.05
C PRO A 32 5.06 22.69 13.07
N ALA A 33 5.20 22.95 11.77
CA ALA A 33 4.46 22.24 10.75
C ALA A 33 4.65 20.76 11.08
N MET A 34 3.59 20.11 11.57
CA MET A 34 3.63 18.69 11.82
C MET A 34 3.89 18.08 10.46
N ILE A 35 5.15 17.71 10.21
CA ILE A 35 5.49 16.90 9.06
C ILE A 35 4.74 15.61 9.33
N ALA A 36 3.60 15.45 8.66
CA ALA A 36 2.73 14.33 8.86
C ALA A 36 3.46 13.10 8.31
N ILE A 37 4.16 12.41 9.21
CA ILE A 37 4.85 11.17 8.93
C ILE A 37 3.76 10.10 8.79
N HIS A 38 3.42 9.79 7.55
CA HIS A 38 2.51 8.68 7.25
C HIS A 38 3.34 7.52 6.68
N PRO A 39 3.27 6.31 7.27
CA PRO A 39 3.79 5.13 6.59
C PRO A 39 3.01 4.99 5.28
N ARG A 40 3.70 5.06 4.15
CA ARG A 40 3.09 4.94 2.83
C ARG A 40 3.91 3.99 1.98
N LEU A 41 3.22 3.18 1.18
CA LEU A 41 3.82 2.36 0.15
C LEU A 41 4.04 3.22 -1.10
N VAL A 42 5.25 3.20 -1.64
CA VAL A 42 5.63 3.97 -2.82
C VAL A 42 6.25 3.05 -3.86
N THR A 43 5.68 3.07 -5.05
CA THR A 43 6.15 2.29 -6.19
C THR A 43 7.14 3.09 -7.03
N GLY A 44 8.28 2.48 -7.37
CA GLY A 44 9.24 3.10 -8.27
C GLY A 44 10.30 2.13 -8.75
N ARG A 45 10.98 2.51 -9.83
CA ARG A 45 12.09 1.72 -10.37
C ARG A 45 13.40 2.15 -9.72
N LEU A 46 14.22 1.18 -9.31
CA LEU A 46 15.54 1.49 -8.75
C LEU A 46 16.44 2.17 -9.80
N ASP A 47 16.83 3.41 -9.55
CA ASP A 47 17.69 4.23 -10.43
C ASP A 47 19.15 4.22 -9.97
N ALA A 48 19.39 4.39 -8.67
CA ALA A 48 20.74 4.40 -8.10
C ALA A 48 20.74 3.92 -6.65
N LEU A 49 21.90 3.42 -6.21
CA LEU A 49 22.15 2.96 -4.86
C LEU A 49 23.50 3.50 -4.38
N ASP A 50 23.53 4.04 -3.17
CA ASP A 50 24.74 4.46 -2.46
C ASP A 50 24.84 3.71 -1.13
N PHE A 51 25.79 2.78 -1.08
CA PHE A 51 26.09 1.95 0.10
C PHE A 51 26.74 2.74 1.23
N GLN A 52 27.48 3.82 0.94
CA GLN A 52 28.16 4.59 1.98
C GLN A 52 27.16 5.40 2.81
N THR A 53 26.15 5.98 2.14
CA THR A 53 25.12 6.78 2.78
C THR A 53 23.85 6.00 3.10
N ARG A 54 23.78 4.71 2.69
CA ARG A 54 22.57 3.88 2.74
C ARG A 54 21.36 4.58 2.13
N THR A 55 21.56 5.17 0.96
CA THR A 55 20.51 5.86 0.19
C THR A 55 20.26 5.21 -1.15
N LEU A 56 19.00 5.19 -1.55
CA LEU A 56 18.58 4.74 -2.88
C LEU A 56 17.80 5.86 -3.57
N ARG A 57 17.77 5.83 -4.90
CA ARG A 57 16.90 6.70 -5.71
C ARG A 57 15.92 5.86 -6.49
N LEU A 58 14.65 6.24 -6.41
CA LEU A 58 13.55 5.66 -7.17
C LEU A 58 13.13 6.61 -8.28
N TYR A 59 12.98 6.06 -9.48
CA TYR A 59 12.28 6.71 -10.58
C TYR A 59 10.80 6.32 -10.51
N LEU A 60 9.96 7.28 -10.11
CA LEU A 60 8.53 7.07 -9.95
C LEU A 60 7.81 7.04 -11.32
N PRO A 61 6.65 6.37 -11.41
CA PRO A 61 5.83 6.32 -12.63
C PRO A 61 5.44 7.71 -13.18
N ASN A 62 5.20 8.68 -12.28
CA ASN A 62 4.95 10.08 -12.64
C ASN A 62 6.17 10.85 -13.19
N GLY A 63 7.31 10.17 -13.41
CA GLY A 63 8.53 10.72 -13.98
C GLY A 63 9.43 11.46 -12.99
N ARG A 64 9.10 11.47 -11.69
CA ARG A 64 9.90 12.15 -10.65
C ARG A 64 10.93 11.20 -10.04
N LEU A 65 12.06 11.76 -9.63
CA LEU A 65 13.05 11.06 -8.81
C LEU A 65 12.79 11.34 -7.33
N VAL A 66 12.81 10.29 -6.51
CA VAL A 66 12.69 10.39 -5.06
C VAL A 66 13.83 9.63 -4.42
N SER A 67 14.43 10.21 -3.38
CA SER A 67 15.46 9.54 -2.57
C SER A 67 14.81 8.82 -1.40
N ALA A 68 15.41 7.70 -0.98
CA ALA A 68 15.02 7.00 0.23
C ALA A 68 16.24 6.56 1.04
N THR A 69 16.12 6.56 2.38
CA THR A 69 17.14 5.99 3.28
C THR A 69 16.69 4.62 3.76
N TYR A 70 17.57 3.63 3.67
CA TYR A 70 17.26 2.23 3.99
C TYR A 70 18.29 1.63 4.96
N ASP A 71 17.94 0.51 5.58
CA ASP A 71 18.86 -0.28 6.41
C ASP A 71 19.57 -1.35 5.56
N GLU A 72 20.80 -1.70 5.94
CA GLU A 72 21.67 -2.63 5.16
C GLU A 72 21.04 -4.01 4.90
N ASP A 73 20.08 -4.42 5.74
CA ASP A 73 19.30 -5.65 5.60
C ASP A 73 18.52 -5.70 4.25
N PHE A 74 18.26 -4.55 3.61
CA PHE A 74 17.61 -4.47 2.31
C PHE A 74 18.58 -4.49 1.11
N GLU A 75 19.90 -4.49 1.32
CA GLU A 75 20.86 -4.55 0.20
C GLU A 75 20.70 -5.80 -0.69
N PRO A 76 20.44 -7.01 -0.15
CA PRO A 76 20.26 -8.21 -0.98
C PRO A 76 19.12 -8.05 -2.01
N ILE A 77 17.92 -7.64 -1.57
CA ILE A 77 16.76 -7.49 -2.47
C ILE A 77 16.98 -6.38 -3.50
N LEU A 78 17.67 -5.29 -3.13
CA LEU A 78 18.00 -4.19 -4.04
C LEU A 78 19.02 -4.61 -5.11
N LEU A 79 19.94 -5.52 -4.77
CA LEU A 79 20.94 -6.07 -5.68
C LEU A 79 20.38 -7.16 -6.60
N GLU A 80 19.39 -7.93 -6.13
CA GLU A 80 18.71 -8.96 -6.91
C GLU A 80 17.75 -8.37 -7.94
N ASN A 81 17.23 -7.16 -7.69
CA ASN A 81 16.27 -6.46 -8.53
C ASN A 81 16.83 -5.17 -9.18
N PRO A 82 18.00 -5.20 -9.86
CA PRO A 82 18.60 -3.99 -10.40
C PRO A 82 17.80 -3.51 -11.61
N ARG A 83 17.18 -2.32 -11.46
CA ARG A 83 16.32 -1.67 -12.48
C ARG A 83 14.91 -2.27 -12.59
N GLU A 84 14.50 -3.14 -11.67
CA GLU A 84 13.12 -3.58 -11.61
C GLU A 84 12.26 -2.59 -10.82
N LEU A 85 10.95 -2.74 -10.97
CA LEU A 85 9.97 -1.99 -10.20
C LEU A 85 9.88 -2.61 -8.80
N ILE A 86 9.96 -1.78 -7.77
CA ILE A 86 9.85 -2.18 -6.37
C ILE A 86 8.84 -1.30 -5.65
N GLN A 87 8.23 -1.83 -4.61
CA GLN A 87 7.42 -1.09 -3.65
C GLN A 87 8.23 -0.85 -2.39
N VAL A 88 8.27 0.39 -1.92
CA VAL A 88 9.03 0.80 -0.73
C VAL A 88 8.07 1.38 0.29
N ARG A 89 7.98 0.75 1.47
CA ARG A 89 7.19 1.25 2.60
C ARG A 89 8.07 2.05 3.53
N GLY A 90 7.70 3.29 3.78
CA GLY A 90 8.45 4.13 4.71
C GLY A 90 7.71 5.40 5.09
N GLU A 91 8.40 6.25 5.83
CA GLU A 91 7.91 7.52 6.33
C GLU A 91 8.09 8.60 5.25
N VAL A 92 6.98 9.02 4.64
CA VAL A 92 7.05 9.99 3.52
C VAL A 92 7.16 11.42 4.02
N VAL A 93 8.08 12.18 3.40
CA VAL A 93 8.19 13.63 3.53
C VAL A 93 7.65 14.24 2.25
N LEU A 94 6.74 15.21 2.37
CA LEU A 94 6.12 15.90 1.24
C LEU A 94 6.72 17.30 1.06
N ASN A 95 6.65 17.83 -0.16
CA ASN A 95 6.88 19.24 -0.47
C ASN A 95 5.65 20.09 -0.12
N GLU A 96 5.78 21.43 -0.21
CA GLU A 96 4.67 22.37 0.04
C GLU A 96 3.47 22.16 -0.88
N ASP A 97 3.70 21.63 -2.09
CA ASP A 97 2.67 21.28 -3.07
C ASP A 97 2.03 19.90 -2.84
N GLY A 98 2.39 19.21 -1.75
CA GLY A 98 1.92 17.87 -1.40
C GLY A 98 2.61 16.73 -2.18
N SER A 99 3.56 17.05 -3.06
CA SER A 99 4.28 16.04 -3.83
C SER A 99 5.33 15.33 -2.97
N LEU A 100 5.58 14.03 -3.23
CA LEU A 100 6.59 13.26 -2.49
C LEU A 100 7.97 13.88 -2.67
N LYS A 101 8.65 14.19 -1.55
CA LYS A 101 10.01 14.74 -1.51
C LYS A 101 11.05 13.65 -1.25
N GLN A 102 10.82 12.85 -0.21
CA GLN A 102 11.76 11.83 0.26
C GLN A 102 11.01 10.75 1.05
N ILE A 103 11.57 9.55 1.11
CA ILE A 103 11.12 8.48 2.00
C ILE A 103 12.21 8.26 3.06
N ASN A 104 11.86 8.32 4.33
CA ASN A 104 12.76 8.04 5.44
C ASN A 104 12.33 6.75 6.12
N ASN A 105 13.22 6.19 6.97
CA ASN A 105 12.91 5.04 7.82
C ASN A 105 12.19 3.93 7.04
N VAL A 106 12.77 3.50 5.92
CA VAL A 106 12.22 2.42 5.10
C VAL A 106 12.10 1.17 5.98
N ARG A 107 10.89 0.62 6.03
CA ARG A 107 10.54 -0.55 6.85
C ARG A 107 10.37 -1.81 6.03
N GLU A 108 10.17 -1.66 4.73
CA GLU A 108 9.87 -2.76 3.83
C GLU A 108 10.27 -2.36 2.39
N ILE A 109 10.89 -3.29 1.68
CA ILE A 109 11.09 -3.23 0.24
C ILE A 109 10.56 -4.54 -0.32
N ILE A 110 9.64 -4.44 -1.27
CA ILE A 110 8.95 -5.57 -1.90
C ILE A 110 9.23 -5.50 -3.39
N GLU A 111 9.54 -6.63 -4.00
CA GLU A 111 9.59 -6.73 -5.46
C GLU A 111 8.19 -6.69 -6.07
N VAL A 112 8.06 -6.10 -7.25
CA VAL A 112 6.80 -6.17 -7.98
C VAL A 112 6.73 -7.48 -8.76
N ASP A 113 6.02 -8.46 -8.21
CA ASP A 113 5.75 -9.74 -8.88
C ASP A 113 4.35 -9.78 -9.49
N ALA A 114 4.25 -9.85 -10.82
CA ALA A 114 2.99 -9.98 -11.56
C ALA A 114 2.75 -11.42 -12.09
N SER A 115 3.43 -12.42 -11.53
CA SER A 115 3.17 -13.82 -11.88
C SER A 115 1.71 -14.21 -11.54
N PRO A 116 1.08 -15.15 -12.27
CA PRO A 116 -0.31 -15.54 -12.01
C PRO A 116 -0.52 -16.06 -10.58
N LEU A 117 -1.72 -15.85 -10.04
CA LEU A 117 -2.13 -16.45 -8.76
C LEU A 117 -2.84 -17.78 -9.02
N THR A 118 -2.25 -18.88 -8.58
CA THR A 118 -2.83 -20.22 -8.71
C THR A 118 -3.75 -20.52 -7.52
N VAL A 119 -5.00 -20.89 -7.82
CA VAL A 119 -5.98 -21.36 -6.84
C VAL A 119 -6.03 -22.88 -6.86
N GLU A 120 -5.54 -23.50 -5.80
CA GLU A 120 -5.68 -24.94 -5.56
C GLU A 120 -6.78 -25.26 -4.56
N SER A 121 -6.98 -24.35 -3.60
CA SER A 121 -7.97 -24.50 -2.54
C SER A 121 -8.20 -23.20 -1.80
N PHE A 122 -9.33 -23.11 -1.11
CA PHE A 122 -9.61 -22.02 -0.16
C PHE A 122 -10.31 -22.58 1.08
N ILE A 123 -10.39 -21.78 2.15
CA ILE A 123 -11.04 -22.16 3.41
C ILE A 123 -12.33 -21.36 3.57
N VAL A 124 -13.44 -22.05 3.83
CA VAL A 124 -14.76 -21.49 4.15
C VAL A 124 -15.38 -22.31 5.28
N ASP A 125 -15.90 -21.64 6.32
CA ASP A 125 -16.52 -22.27 7.50
C ASP A 125 -15.67 -23.40 8.14
N ASN A 126 -14.36 -23.15 8.28
CA ASN A 126 -13.35 -24.12 8.73
C ASN A 126 -13.21 -25.39 7.87
N ALA A 127 -13.89 -25.46 6.72
CA ALA A 127 -13.73 -26.52 5.74
C ALA A 127 -12.82 -26.06 4.59
N LYS A 128 -11.90 -26.94 4.17
CA LYS A 128 -11.05 -26.70 3.00
C LYS A 128 -11.81 -27.17 1.75
N ARG A 129 -11.99 -26.27 0.78
CA ARG A 129 -12.52 -26.58 -0.55
C ARG A 129 -11.36 -26.68 -1.51
N VAL A 130 -11.20 -27.84 -2.16
CA VAL A 130 -10.09 -28.13 -3.08
C VAL A 130 -10.62 -28.11 -4.49
N ALA A 131 -9.92 -27.41 -5.39
CA ALA A 131 -10.29 -27.36 -6.79
C ALA A 131 -10.05 -28.73 -7.44
N ALA A 132 -10.98 -29.16 -8.31
CA ALA A 132 -10.82 -30.39 -9.10
C ALA A 132 -9.55 -30.34 -9.97
N LYS A 133 -9.19 -29.14 -10.43
CA LYS A 133 -7.94 -28.84 -11.12
C LYS A 133 -7.50 -27.43 -10.71
N PRO A 134 -6.21 -27.22 -10.38
CA PRO A 134 -5.68 -25.87 -10.16
C PRO A 134 -5.93 -24.97 -11.38
N PHE A 135 -6.24 -23.71 -11.12
CA PHE A 135 -6.48 -22.70 -12.14
C PHE A 135 -5.88 -21.37 -11.72
N ASP A 136 -5.59 -20.52 -12.69
CA ASP A 136 -4.83 -19.30 -12.47
C ASP A 136 -5.69 -18.06 -12.69
N PHE A 137 -5.43 -17.04 -11.87
CA PHE A 137 -5.83 -15.67 -12.11
C PHE A 137 -4.66 -14.91 -12.74
N GLN A 138 -4.93 -14.21 -13.84
CA GLN A 138 -3.94 -13.33 -14.45
C GLN A 138 -3.76 -12.11 -13.57
N VAL A 139 -2.51 -11.83 -13.20
CA VAL A 139 -2.16 -10.69 -12.35
C VAL A 139 -1.55 -9.61 -13.23
N THR A 140 -2.04 -8.39 -13.07
CA THR A 140 -1.40 -7.18 -13.58
C THR A 140 -1.06 -6.26 -12.41
N PHE A 141 -0.03 -5.43 -12.60
CA PHE A 141 0.33 -4.39 -11.65
C PHE A 141 0.24 -3.05 -12.36
N GLU A 142 -0.51 -2.12 -11.78
CA GLU A 142 -0.70 -0.77 -12.32
C GLU A 142 0.25 0.19 -11.60
N PRO A 143 1.40 0.57 -12.20
CA PRO A 143 2.44 1.30 -11.49
C PRO A 143 2.00 2.67 -10.98
N ASP A 144 1.19 3.38 -11.78
CA ASP A 144 0.73 4.74 -11.47
C ASP A 144 -0.16 4.79 -10.24
N GLU A 145 -0.95 3.73 -10.02
CA GLU A 145 -1.87 3.63 -8.89
C GLU A 145 -1.28 2.80 -7.74
N GLY A 146 -0.26 1.99 -8.01
CA GLY A 146 0.48 1.23 -7.01
C GLY A 146 -0.29 0.02 -6.46
N HIS A 147 -1.17 -0.56 -7.26
CA HIS A 147 -1.96 -1.73 -6.88
C HIS A 147 -1.86 -2.85 -7.91
N TYR A 148 -2.13 -4.05 -7.44
CA TYR A 148 -2.33 -5.23 -8.27
C TYR A 148 -3.80 -5.41 -8.61
N MET A 149 -4.04 -6.01 -9.77
CA MET A 149 -5.35 -6.51 -10.17
C MET A 149 -5.21 -7.99 -10.55
N ALA A 150 -6.20 -8.79 -10.19
CA ALA A 150 -6.29 -10.18 -10.60
C ALA A 150 -7.64 -10.46 -11.24
N GLU A 151 -7.62 -10.98 -12.47
CA GLU A 151 -8.80 -11.37 -13.24
C GLU A 151 -8.77 -12.85 -13.61
N GLY A 152 -9.93 -13.51 -13.61
CA GLY A 152 -9.99 -14.95 -13.84
C GLY A 152 -11.39 -15.53 -13.81
N GLN A 153 -11.50 -16.77 -13.30
CA GLN A 153 -12.75 -17.53 -13.25
C GLN A 153 -13.86 -16.79 -12.50
N PHE A 154 -15.11 -17.21 -12.73
CA PHE A 154 -16.31 -16.67 -12.07
C PHE A 154 -16.55 -15.18 -12.30
N ASN A 155 -15.97 -14.62 -13.38
CA ASN A 155 -15.95 -13.18 -13.68
C ASN A 155 -15.44 -12.33 -12.50
N MET A 156 -14.51 -12.89 -11.72
CA MET A 156 -13.94 -12.21 -10.58
C MET A 156 -12.88 -11.22 -11.02
N LEU A 157 -12.94 -10.03 -10.41
CA LEU A 157 -11.93 -9.00 -10.47
C LEU A 157 -11.65 -8.52 -9.05
N VAL A 158 -10.43 -8.72 -8.58
CA VAL A 158 -9.99 -8.30 -7.24
C VAL A 158 -8.74 -7.43 -7.34
N SER A 159 -8.50 -6.61 -6.33
CA SER A 159 -7.33 -5.73 -6.25
C SER A 159 -6.74 -5.68 -4.84
N GLY A 160 -5.46 -5.32 -4.74
CA GLY A 160 -4.73 -5.15 -3.48
C GLY A 160 -3.48 -4.29 -3.67
N GLU A 161 -2.99 -3.59 -2.63
CA GLU A 161 -1.78 -2.75 -2.74
C GLU A 161 -0.52 -3.61 -2.79
N THR A 162 -0.56 -4.77 -2.14
CA THR A 162 0.52 -5.76 -2.15
C THR A 162 0.04 -7.09 -2.72
N ARG A 163 0.99 -7.96 -3.07
CA ARG A 163 0.68 -9.31 -3.57
C ARG A 163 -0.02 -10.18 -2.52
N GLU A 164 0.31 -9.99 -1.24
CA GLU A 164 -0.36 -10.66 -0.12
C GLU A 164 -1.81 -10.20 0.01
N GLU A 165 -2.04 -8.88 0.00
CA GLU A 165 -3.40 -8.32 0.03
C GLU A 165 -4.26 -8.77 -1.16
N LEU A 166 -3.66 -8.88 -2.35
CA LEU A 166 -4.36 -9.40 -3.54
C LEU A 166 -4.79 -10.86 -3.35
N ALA A 167 -3.92 -11.69 -2.78
CA ALA A 167 -4.21 -13.10 -2.51
C ALA A 167 -5.30 -13.25 -1.44
N ASP A 168 -5.27 -12.42 -0.40
CA ASP A 168 -6.32 -12.37 0.62
C ASP A 168 -7.66 -11.93 0.02
N ALA A 169 -7.67 -10.86 -0.78
CA ALA A 169 -8.87 -10.39 -1.47
C ALA A 169 -9.49 -11.45 -2.39
N LEU A 170 -8.64 -12.22 -3.10
CA LEU A 170 -9.07 -13.36 -3.93
C LEU A 170 -9.74 -14.45 -3.08
N SER A 171 -9.09 -14.84 -1.99
CA SER A 171 -9.60 -15.87 -1.06
C SER A 171 -10.92 -15.46 -0.41
N ASP A 172 -11.03 -14.22 0.05
CA ASP A 172 -12.24 -13.66 0.65
C ASP A 172 -13.39 -13.59 -0.36
N THR A 173 -13.10 -13.22 -1.61
CA THR A 173 -14.11 -13.19 -2.66
C THR A 173 -14.59 -14.59 -3.02
N LEU A 174 -13.69 -15.59 -3.10
CA LEU A 174 -14.10 -17.00 -3.28
C LEU A 174 -14.97 -17.49 -2.13
N ARG A 175 -14.63 -17.14 -0.88
CA ARG A 175 -15.44 -17.47 0.29
C ARG A 175 -16.84 -16.84 0.21
N LEU A 176 -16.91 -15.57 -0.20
CA LEU A 176 -18.18 -14.87 -0.39
C LEU A 176 -19.01 -15.58 -1.46
N LEU A 177 -18.44 -15.87 -2.62
CA LEU A 177 -19.16 -16.57 -3.69
C LEU A 177 -19.67 -17.94 -3.24
N TRP A 178 -18.87 -18.71 -2.51
CA TRP A 178 -19.31 -20.00 -1.98
C TRP A 178 -20.48 -19.85 -0.99
N THR A 179 -20.39 -18.89 -0.08
CA THR A 179 -21.41 -18.65 0.95
C THR A 179 -22.73 -18.22 0.31
N GLU A 180 -22.66 -17.28 -0.63
CA GLU A 180 -23.84 -16.68 -1.27
C GLU A 180 -24.49 -17.60 -2.31
N TYR A 181 -23.70 -18.35 -3.09
CA TYR A 181 -24.25 -19.14 -4.21
C TYR A 181 -24.32 -20.64 -3.94
N VAL A 182 -23.49 -21.20 -3.07
CA VAL A 182 -23.48 -22.66 -2.81
C VAL A 182 -24.14 -23.00 -1.47
N ALA A 183 -23.77 -22.32 -0.38
CA ALA A 183 -24.30 -22.61 0.95
C ALA A 183 -25.73 -22.08 1.19
N SER A 184 -26.15 -21.07 0.43
CA SER A 184 -27.49 -20.48 0.53
C SER A 184 -28.57 -21.28 -0.20
N ASP A 185 -29.84 -21.07 0.20
CA ASP A 185 -31.00 -21.67 -0.47
C ASP A 185 -31.15 -21.09 -1.88
N ALA A 186 -31.22 -21.98 -2.87
CA ALA A 186 -31.27 -21.63 -4.29
C ALA A 186 -32.70 -21.43 -4.82
N SER A 187 -33.74 -21.50 -3.97
CA SER A 187 -35.14 -21.40 -4.40
C SER A 187 -35.45 -20.16 -5.23
N ASP A 188 -34.79 -19.05 -4.92
CA ASP A 188 -35.04 -17.72 -5.50
C ASP A 188 -33.93 -17.25 -6.45
N PHE A 189 -32.99 -18.12 -6.81
CA PHE A 189 -31.89 -17.75 -7.69
C PHE A 189 -32.36 -17.47 -9.11
N THR A 190 -31.78 -16.43 -9.70
CA THR A 190 -31.85 -16.19 -11.15
C THR A 190 -31.13 -17.30 -11.90
N GLU A 191 -31.39 -17.43 -13.20
CA GLU A 191 -30.70 -18.43 -14.04
C GLU A 191 -29.18 -18.21 -14.08
N ASP A 192 -28.73 -16.95 -14.05
CA ASP A 192 -27.30 -16.61 -13.97
C ASP A 192 -26.70 -17.07 -12.63
N ALA A 193 -27.41 -16.87 -11.51
CA ALA A 193 -26.98 -17.31 -10.19
C ALA A 193 -26.93 -18.84 -10.07
N LYS A 194 -27.88 -19.56 -10.70
CA LYS A 194 -27.85 -21.03 -10.79
C LYS A 194 -26.66 -21.51 -11.61
N SER A 195 -26.36 -20.82 -12.72
CA SER A 195 -25.22 -21.15 -13.59
C SER A 195 -23.90 -20.97 -12.83
N LEU A 196 -23.73 -19.85 -12.12
CA LEU A 196 -22.55 -19.61 -11.29
C LEU A 196 -22.41 -20.64 -10.16
N ARG A 197 -23.52 -20.99 -9.48
CA ARG A 197 -23.53 -22.05 -8.47
C ARG A 197 -23.04 -23.38 -9.04
N GLN A 198 -23.50 -23.74 -10.24
CA GLN A 198 -23.07 -24.98 -10.90
C GLN A 198 -21.58 -24.93 -11.23
N GLU A 199 -21.09 -23.82 -11.78
CA GLU A 199 -19.67 -23.63 -12.09
C GLU A 199 -18.80 -23.78 -10.83
N LEU A 200 -19.21 -23.17 -9.71
CA LEU A 200 -18.51 -23.30 -8.42
C LEU A 200 -18.48 -24.74 -7.91
N LEU A 201 -19.58 -25.48 -8.02
CA LEU A 201 -19.65 -26.89 -7.60
C LEU A 201 -18.84 -27.82 -8.51
N GLU A 202 -18.76 -27.54 -9.80
CA GLU A 202 -17.92 -28.28 -10.75
C GLU A 202 -16.44 -28.02 -10.52
N THR A 203 -16.06 -26.77 -10.22
CA THR A 203 -14.68 -26.40 -9.92
C THR A 203 -14.24 -26.91 -8.55
N PHE A 204 -15.10 -26.86 -7.53
CA PHE A 204 -14.81 -27.32 -6.17
C PHE A 204 -15.77 -28.42 -5.74
N PRO A 205 -15.58 -29.65 -6.25
CA PRO A 205 -16.46 -30.77 -5.90
C PRO A 205 -16.36 -31.07 -4.41
N GLU A 206 -17.50 -31.46 -3.81
CA GLU A 206 -17.48 -32.03 -2.48
C GLU A 206 -16.72 -33.35 -2.54
N ILE A 207 -15.51 -33.36 -1.98
CA ILE A 207 -14.77 -34.59 -1.77
C ILE A 207 -15.54 -35.35 -0.70
N ALA A 208 -16.30 -36.37 -1.10
CA ALA A 208 -16.77 -37.37 -0.16
C ALA A 208 -15.52 -38.03 0.44
N ASP A 209 -15.22 -37.75 1.71
CA ASP A 209 -14.23 -38.50 2.46
C ASP A 209 -14.55 -39.99 2.31
N ALA A 210 -13.73 -40.69 1.52
CA ALA A 210 -13.73 -42.14 1.51
C ALA A 210 -13.10 -42.58 2.83
N ALA A 211 -13.96 -43.04 3.74
CA ALA A 211 -13.62 -43.67 5.00
C ALA A 211 -12.58 -44.80 4.86
#